data_AF-A0A484N7X1-F1
#
_entry.id   AF-A0A484N7X1-F1
#
_cell.length_a   1.000
_cell.length_b   1.000
_cell.length_c   1.000
_cell.angle_alpha   90.00
_cell.angle_beta   90.00
_cell.angle_gamma   90.00
#
_symmetry.space_group_name_H-M   'P 1'
#
loop_
_entity.id
_entity.type
_entity.pdbx_description
1 polymer ?
#
loop_
_entity_poly.entity_id
_entity_poly.type
_entity_poly.pdbx_seq_one_letter_code
_entity_poly.pdbx_strand_id
1 'polypeptide(L)'
;MKPSFATQILFIILSFLTLSIIAQHSAPNPTETTIEGACALTRAPERCAALLRSDPRSASGDIRTFGLIVLERALAEVERVHGSKGKKLCPNNKWYRRLVPDILEGVEKLKSGAQPVAPAVDKMSNAVEDILSCGSFNSSSSRESSSGTSLVGLLRIAMDILLVLP
;
A
#
# COMPACT_ATOMS: atom_id res chain seq x y z
N MET A 1 53.34 15.27 -9.96
CA MET A 1 52.91 14.30 -10.99
C MET A 1 51.41 14.49 -11.21
N LYS A 2 50.98 14.84 -12.42
CA LYS A 2 49.55 15.07 -12.73
C LYS A 2 48.89 13.71 -13.02
N PRO A 3 47.76 13.38 -12.38
CA PRO A 3 47.04 12.16 -12.71
C PRO A 3 46.61 12.20 -14.17
N SER A 4 46.85 11.11 -14.90
CA SER A 4 46.46 10.97 -16.30
C SER A 4 44.93 10.93 -16.39
N PHE A 5 44.38 11.57 -17.42
CA PHE A 5 42.93 11.63 -17.67
C PHE A 5 42.29 10.23 -17.77
N ALA A 6 43.06 9.25 -18.25
CA ALA A 6 42.65 7.86 -18.32
C ALA A 6 42.38 7.24 -16.93
N THR A 7 43.13 7.65 -15.91
CA THR A 7 42.95 7.15 -14.53
C THR A 7 41.67 7.71 -13.92
N GLN A 8 41.29 8.96 -14.22
CA GLN A 8 40.05 9.55 -13.72
C GLN A 8 38.81 8.91 -14.32
N ILE A 9 38.81 8.60 -15.63
CA ILE A 9 37.68 7.93 -16.29
C ILE A 9 37.47 6.53 -15.72
N LEU A 10 38.56 5.77 -15.48
CA LEU A 10 38.49 4.44 -14.91
C LEU A 10 37.85 4.44 -13.51
N PHE A 11 38.17 5.43 -12.67
CA PHE A 11 37.56 5.59 -11.35
C PHE A 11 36.07 5.92 -11.43
N ILE A 12 35.63 6.75 -12.38
CA ILE A 12 34.21 7.08 -12.56
C ILE A 12 33.44 5.82 -12.98
N ILE A 13 33.97 5.05 -13.93
CA ILE A 13 33.34 3.80 -14.39
C ILE A 13 33.24 2.78 -13.24
N LEU A 14 34.31 2.59 -12.46
CA LEU A 14 34.31 1.72 -11.27
C LEU A 14 33.32 2.19 -10.19
N SER A 15 33.16 3.50 -10.00
CA SER A 15 32.17 4.09 -9.10
C SER A 15 30.73 3.76 -9.55
N PHE A 16 30.44 3.89 -10.85
CA PHE A 16 29.11 3.57 -11.39
C PHE A 16 28.81 2.07 -11.37
N LEU A 17 29.80 1.22 -11.64
CA LEU A 17 29.67 -0.24 -11.55
C LEU A 17 29.38 -0.68 -10.11
N THR A 18 30.08 -0.11 -9.11
CA THR A 18 29.83 -0.43 -7.69
C THR A 18 28.48 0.08 -7.20
N LEU A 19 28.03 1.28 -7.60
CA LEU A 19 26.67 1.76 -7.30
C LEU A 19 25.59 0.83 -7.87
N SER A 20 25.79 0.30 -9.08
CA SER A 20 24.84 -0.58 -9.73
C SER A 20 24.70 -1.93 -9.00
N ILE A 21 25.81 -2.46 -8.46
CA ILE A 21 25.81 -3.74 -7.72
C ILE A 21 25.13 -3.60 -6.35
N ILE A 22 25.31 -2.48 -5.65
CA ILE A 22 24.65 -2.22 -4.34
C ILE A 22 23.14 -2.04 -4.53
N ALA A 23 22.71 -1.41 -5.63
CA ALA A 23 21.29 -1.27 -5.97
C ALA A 23 20.61 -2.63 -6.23
N GLN A 24 21.34 -3.62 -6.75
CA GLN A 24 20.79 -4.96 -7.01
C GLN A 24 20.87 -5.92 -5.81
N HIS A 25 21.85 -5.76 -4.91
CA HIS A 25 21.96 -6.57 -3.68
C HIS A 25 21.00 -6.15 -2.56
N SER A 26 20.25 -5.06 -2.76
CA SER A 26 19.19 -4.62 -1.85
C SER A 26 17.81 -5.20 -2.22
N ALA A 27 17.74 -6.09 -3.22
CA ALA A 27 16.54 -6.87 -3.45
C ALA A 27 16.46 -7.94 -2.35
N PRO A 28 15.48 -7.87 -1.42
CA PRO A 28 15.31 -8.92 -0.43
C PRO A 28 15.13 -10.27 -1.14
N ASN A 29 15.84 -11.28 -0.64
CA ASN A 29 15.76 -12.66 -1.13
C ASN A 29 14.28 -13.07 -1.33
N PRO A 30 13.91 -13.69 -2.47
CA PRO A 30 12.52 -13.98 -2.82
C PRO A 30 11.89 -15.14 -2.01
N THR A 31 12.53 -15.64 -0.96
CA THR A 31 12.15 -16.93 -0.36
C THR A 31 11.27 -16.86 0.87
N GLU A 32 10.92 -15.69 1.41
CA GLU A 32 9.82 -15.56 2.38
C GLU A 32 9.49 -14.08 2.56
N THR A 33 8.42 -13.59 1.94
CA THR A 33 7.95 -12.23 2.23
C THR A 33 7.35 -12.24 3.63
N THR A 34 8.12 -11.81 4.62
CA THR A 34 7.63 -11.70 6.00
C THR A 34 6.63 -10.54 6.12
N ILE A 35 5.76 -10.60 7.12
CA ILE A 35 4.86 -9.49 7.46
C ILE A 35 5.67 -8.21 7.67
N GLU A 36 6.81 -8.30 8.35
CA GLU A 36 7.70 -7.18 8.63
C GLU A 36 8.31 -6.63 7.34
N GLY A 37 8.74 -7.50 6.43
CA GLY A 37 9.27 -7.09 5.12
C GLY A 37 8.22 -6.37 4.26
N ALA A 38 7.00 -6.92 4.20
CA ALA A 38 5.88 -6.31 3.49
C ALA A 38 5.47 -4.96 4.09
N CYS A 39 5.51 -4.84 5.43
CA CYS A 39 5.08 -3.64 6.14
C CYS A 39 6.15 -2.55 6.26
N ALA A 40 7.44 -2.88 6.08
CA ALA A 40 8.55 -1.94 6.23
C ALA A 40 8.48 -0.74 5.26
N LEU A 41 7.90 -0.96 4.07
CA LEU A 41 7.75 0.08 3.05
C LEU A 41 6.49 0.93 3.23
N THR A 42 5.61 0.55 4.17
CA THR A 42 4.38 1.28 4.42
C THR A 42 4.61 2.51 5.28
N ARG A 43 3.76 3.53 5.13
CA ARG A 43 3.81 4.72 6.00
C ARG A 43 3.41 4.44 7.45
N ALA A 44 2.89 3.25 7.75
CA ALA A 44 2.49 2.84 9.09
C ALA A 44 2.86 1.37 9.37
N PRO A 45 4.16 1.05 9.51
CA PRO A 45 4.65 -0.33 9.57
C PRO A 45 4.02 -1.15 10.71
N GLU A 46 3.93 -0.57 11.90
CA GLU A 46 3.33 -1.25 13.07
C GLU A 46 1.85 -1.56 12.87
N ARG A 47 1.10 -0.64 12.24
CA ARG A 47 -0.33 -0.84 11.98
C ARG A 47 -0.55 -1.85 10.87
N CYS A 48 0.28 -1.81 9.83
CA CYS A 48 0.29 -2.83 8.80
C CYS A 48 0.55 -4.22 9.41
N ALA A 49 1.58 -4.34 10.27
CA ALA A 49 1.93 -5.61 10.88
C ALA A 49 0.84 -6.10 11.84
N ALA A 50 0.27 -5.22 12.65
CA ALA A 50 -0.86 -5.56 13.52
C ALA A 50 -2.10 -6.00 12.72
N LEU A 51 -2.38 -5.33 11.60
CA LEU A 51 -3.47 -5.70 10.69
C LEU A 51 -3.24 -7.10 10.10
N LEU A 52 -2.07 -7.36 9.53
CA LEU A 52 -1.77 -8.65 8.92
C LEU A 52 -1.79 -9.77 9.95
N ARG A 53 -1.13 -9.60 11.11
CA ARG A 53 -1.11 -10.61 12.19
C ARG A 53 -2.50 -10.91 12.78
N SER A 54 -3.46 -10.00 12.63
CA SER A 54 -4.84 -10.24 13.08
C SER A 54 -5.61 -11.21 12.17
N ASP A 55 -5.13 -11.45 10.95
CA ASP A 55 -5.72 -12.40 10.02
C ASP A 55 -4.91 -13.71 10.02
N PRO A 56 -5.53 -14.86 10.31
CA PRO A 56 -4.82 -16.14 10.39
C PRO A 56 -4.19 -16.57 9.06
N ARG A 57 -4.68 -16.07 7.92
CA ARG A 57 -4.09 -16.37 6.60
C ARG A 57 -2.69 -15.78 6.44
N SER A 58 -2.32 -14.78 7.25
CA SER A 58 -1.00 -14.17 7.21
C SER A 58 0.12 -15.09 7.72
N ALA A 59 -0.21 -16.12 8.51
CA ALA A 59 0.79 -17.01 9.11
C ALA A 59 1.57 -17.85 8.08
N SER A 60 0.94 -18.15 6.94
CA SER A 60 1.54 -18.91 5.83
C SER A 60 1.33 -18.22 4.48
N GLY A 61 0.90 -16.96 4.50
CA GLY A 61 0.54 -16.19 3.32
C GLY A 61 1.76 -15.54 2.67
N ASP A 62 1.74 -15.43 1.35
CA ASP A 62 2.67 -14.62 0.58
C ASP A 62 2.23 -13.14 0.53
N ILE A 63 3.03 -12.29 -0.13
CA ILE A 63 2.71 -10.87 -0.32
C ILE A 63 1.34 -10.64 -0.97
N ARG A 64 0.89 -11.57 -1.82
CA ARG A 64 -0.42 -11.53 -2.48
C ARG A 64 -1.53 -11.79 -1.48
N THR A 65 -1.34 -12.75 -0.57
CA THR A 65 -2.23 -12.99 0.56
C THR A 65 -2.31 -11.75 1.46
N PHE A 66 -1.19 -11.07 1.72
CA PHE A 66 -1.21 -9.81 2.48
C PHE A 66 -2.02 -8.73 1.77
N GLY A 67 -1.84 -8.56 0.45
CA GLY A 67 -2.64 -7.63 -0.35
C GLY A 67 -4.14 -7.92 -0.26
N LEU A 68 -4.53 -9.21 -0.32
CA LEU A 68 -5.93 -9.62 -0.16
C LEU A 68 -6.50 -9.26 1.21
N ILE A 69 -5.76 -9.56 2.29
CA ILE A 69 -6.17 -9.25 3.67
C ILE A 69 -6.45 -7.76 3.81
N VAL A 70 -5.54 -6.91 3.33
CA VAL A 70 -5.70 -5.46 3.50
C VAL A 70 -6.82 -4.90 2.63
N LEU A 71 -7.00 -5.37 1.40
CA LEU A 71 -8.12 -4.94 0.55
C LEU A 71 -9.47 -5.39 1.10
N GLU A 72 -9.59 -6.62 1.58
CA GLU A 72 -10.82 -7.12 2.21
C GLU A 72 -11.14 -6.33 3.49
N ARG A 73 -10.11 -5.98 4.28
CA ARG A 73 -10.29 -5.10 5.44
C ARG A 73 -10.73 -3.69 5.05
N ALA A 74 -10.12 -3.14 4.01
CA ALA A 74 -10.48 -1.81 3.50
C ALA A 74 -11.94 -1.82 3.02
N LEU A 75 -12.38 -2.85 2.29
CA LEU A 75 -13.76 -2.99 1.84
C LEU A 75 -14.75 -3.04 3.01
N ALA A 76 -14.47 -3.87 4.02
CA ALA A 76 -15.31 -3.95 5.22
C ALA A 76 -15.42 -2.59 5.92
N GLU A 77 -14.33 -1.83 5.99
CA GLU A 77 -14.33 -0.48 6.56
C GLU A 77 -15.10 0.52 5.69
N VAL A 78 -15.01 0.42 4.35
CA VAL A 78 -15.81 1.22 3.42
C VAL A 78 -17.29 1.01 3.67
N GLU A 79 -17.74 -0.24 3.77
CA GLU A 79 -19.13 -0.60 4.05
C GLU A 79 -19.58 -0.09 5.43
N ARG A 80 -18.76 -0.29 6.46
CA ARG A 80 -19.03 0.20 7.83
C ARG A 80 -19.21 1.71 7.86
N VAL A 81 -18.28 2.45 7.25
CA VAL A 81 -18.31 3.92 7.19
C VAL A 81 -19.51 4.38 6.37
N HIS A 82 -19.79 3.74 5.23
CA HIS A 82 -20.93 4.09 4.39
C HIS A 82 -22.27 3.89 5.11
N GLY A 83 -22.46 2.73 5.75
CA GLY A 83 -23.68 2.37 6.46
C GLY A 83 -23.92 3.19 7.74
N SER A 84 -22.87 3.52 8.48
CA SER A 84 -22.99 4.19 9.79
C SER A 84 -22.98 5.73 9.68
N LYS A 85 -22.19 6.28 8.76
CA LYS A 85 -21.90 7.73 8.68
C LYS A 85 -21.80 8.27 7.25
N GLY A 86 -21.85 7.43 6.22
CA GLY A 86 -21.46 7.77 4.84
C GLY A 86 -22.26 8.91 4.24
N LYS A 87 -23.59 8.89 4.42
CA LYS A 87 -24.48 9.95 3.92
C LYS A 87 -24.25 11.31 4.61
N LYS A 88 -23.77 11.33 5.86
CA LYS A 88 -23.42 12.56 6.60
C LYS A 88 -22.00 13.04 6.30
N LEU A 89 -21.07 12.13 6.03
CA LEU A 89 -19.67 12.43 5.73
C LEU A 89 -19.50 12.99 4.31
N CYS A 90 -20.17 12.40 3.31
CA CYS A 90 -20.11 12.81 1.91
C CYS A 90 -21.49 12.66 1.23
N PRO A 91 -22.28 13.73 1.09
CA PRO A 91 -23.66 13.65 0.59
C PRO A 91 -23.81 13.05 -0.82
N ASN A 92 -22.81 13.23 -1.69
CA ASN A 92 -22.85 12.77 -3.07
C ASN A 92 -22.48 11.29 -3.25
N ASN A 93 -21.97 10.63 -2.20
CA ASN A 93 -21.46 9.24 -2.20
C ASN A 93 -20.58 8.91 -3.42
N LYS A 94 -19.91 9.91 -4.00
CA LYS A 94 -19.16 9.76 -5.26
C LYS A 94 -17.89 8.94 -5.04
N TRP A 95 -17.28 9.07 -3.86
CA TRP A 95 -16.13 8.26 -3.45
C TRP A 95 -16.53 6.78 -3.30
N TYR A 96 -17.65 6.49 -2.63
CA TYR A 96 -18.10 5.11 -2.36
C TYR A 96 -18.38 4.35 -3.66
N ARG A 97 -19.12 4.97 -4.58
CA ARG A 97 -19.47 4.39 -5.88
C ARG A 97 -18.26 4.10 -6.78
N ARG A 98 -17.14 4.79 -6.57
CA ARG A 98 -15.89 4.55 -7.30
C ARG A 98 -15.01 3.54 -6.56
N LEU A 99 -14.78 3.78 -5.27
CA LEU A 99 -13.87 3.01 -4.45
C LEU A 99 -14.25 1.53 -4.32
N VAL A 100 -15.54 1.21 -4.12
CA VAL A 100 -15.95 -0.18 -3.92
C VAL A 100 -15.63 -1.05 -5.15
N PRO A 101 -16.06 -0.69 -6.38
CA PRO A 101 -15.63 -1.38 -7.59
C PRO A 101 -14.11 -1.49 -7.74
N ASP A 102 -13.37 -0.42 -7.43
CA ASP A 102 -11.91 -0.40 -7.59
C ASP A 102 -11.20 -1.36 -6.61
N ILE A 103 -11.68 -1.46 -5.37
CA ILE A 103 -11.20 -2.46 -4.40
C ILE A 103 -11.56 -3.87 -4.86
N LEU A 104 -12.79 -4.10 -5.32
CA LEU A 104 -13.24 -5.41 -5.78
C LEU A 104 -12.44 -5.89 -7.00
N GLU A 105 -12.17 -4.99 -7.96
CA GLU A 105 -11.29 -5.28 -9.09
C GLU A 105 -9.89 -5.67 -8.63
N GLY A 106 -9.34 -4.94 -7.64
CA GLY A 106 -8.05 -5.28 -7.02
C GLY A 106 -8.06 -6.68 -6.39
N VAL A 107 -9.11 -7.02 -5.63
CA VAL A 107 -9.28 -8.35 -5.04
C VAL A 107 -9.39 -9.42 -6.12
N GLU A 108 -10.13 -9.19 -7.19
CA GLU A 108 -10.28 -10.16 -8.28
C GLU A 108 -8.95 -10.40 -9.02
N LYS A 109 -8.18 -9.34 -9.30
CA LYS A 109 -6.83 -9.44 -9.87
C LYS A 109 -5.90 -10.22 -8.94
N LEU A 110 -5.94 -9.91 -7.64
CA LEU A 110 -5.22 -10.68 -6.64
C LEU A 110 -5.75 -12.09 -6.43
N LYS A 111 -6.95 -12.49 -6.88
CA LYS A 111 -7.42 -13.88 -6.81
C LYS A 111 -7.10 -14.67 -8.08
N SER A 112 -7.12 -14.02 -9.22
CA SER A 112 -6.76 -14.60 -10.52
C SER A 112 -5.25 -14.66 -10.78
N GLY A 113 -4.45 -13.85 -10.09
CA GLY A 113 -3.01 -13.71 -10.33
C GLY A 113 -2.73 -12.82 -11.55
N ALA A 114 -3.72 -12.05 -11.97
CA ALA A 114 -3.61 -11.13 -13.08
C ALA A 114 -2.80 -9.90 -12.67
N GLN A 115 -1.82 -9.56 -13.50
CA GLN A 115 -1.05 -8.31 -13.44
C GLN A 115 -1.40 -7.41 -14.63
N PRO A 116 -1.26 -6.07 -14.54
CA PRO A 116 -0.76 -5.30 -13.39
C PRO A 116 -1.86 -4.94 -12.36
N VAL A 117 -1.50 -4.92 -11.09
CA VAL A 117 -2.31 -4.33 -9.99
C VAL A 117 -2.13 -2.81 -9.85
N ALA A 118 -1.12 -2.20 -10.49
CA ALA A 118 -0.87 -0.75 -10.44
C ALA A 118 -2.10 0.13 -10.76
N PRO A 119 -2.95 -0.18 -11.76
CA PRO A 119 -4.16 0.62 -12.02
C PRO A 119 -5.13 0.65 -10.83
N ALA A 120 -5.17 -0.40 -10.01
CA ALA A 120 -6.00 -0.43 -8.81
C ALA A 120 -5.47 0.54 -7.74
N VAL A 121 -4.14 0.68 -7.62
CA VAL A 121 -3.50 1.65 -6.72
C VAL A 121 -3.85 3.09 -7.10
N ASP A 122 -3.73 3.45 -8.39
CA ASP A 122 -4.06 4.80 -8.87
C ASP A 122 -5.52 5.16 -8.60
N LYS A 123 -6.43 4.21 -8.86
CA LYS A 123 -7.86 4.36 -8.58
C LYS A 123 -8.15 4.55 -7.09
N MET A 124 -7.51 3.76 -6.22
CA MET A 124 -7.62 3.92 -4.77
C MET A 124 -7.06 5.26 -4.28
N SER A 125 -5.97 5.75 -4.87
CA SER A 125 -5.39 7.06 -4.54
C SER A 125 -6.38 8.20 -4.84
N ASN A 126 -6.98 8.19 -6.03
CA ASN A 126 -8.01 9.17 -6.41
C ASN A 126 -9.22 9.14 -5.46
N ALA A 127 -9.63 7.94 -5.04
CA ALA A 127 -10.72 7.78 -4.08
C ALA A 127 -10.35 8.29 -2.67
N VAL A 128 -9.10 8.15 -2.24
CA VAL A 128 -8.60 8.76 -0.99
C VAL A 128 -8.69 10.28 -1.07
N GLU A 129 -8.30 10.89 -2.19
CA GLU A 129 -8.44 12.34 -2.39
C GLU A 129 -9.91 12.78 -2.35
N ASP A 130 -10.81 12.03 -2.98
CA ASP A 130 -12.25 12.31 -2.90
C ASP A 130 -12.77 12.24 -1.44
N ILE A 131 -12.34 11.24 -0.66
CA ILE A 131 -12.70 11.10 0.76
C ILE A 131 -12.18 12.28 1.58
N LEU A 132 -10.93 12.69 1.35
CA LEU A 132 -10.31 13.82 2.07
C LEU A 132 -10.94 15.16 1.68
N SER A 133 -11.39 15.32 0.43
CA SER A 133 -12.09 16.52 -0.03
C SER A 133 -13.46 16.71 0.64
N CYS A 134 -14.08 15.62 1.13
CA CYS A 134 -15.22 15.71 2.03
C CYS A 134 -14.75 16.16 3.41
N GLY A 135 -14.72 17.47 3.66
CA GLY A 135 -14.19 18.09 4.89
C GLY A 135 -14.70 17.55 6.24
N SER A 136 -15.75 16.71 6.26
CA SER A 136 -16.23 15.99 7.45
C SER A 136 -15.32 14.85 7.93
N PHE A 137 -14.45 14.28 7.08
CA PHE A 137 -13.50 13.24 7.54
C PHE A 137 -12.39 13.80 8.45
N ASN A 138 -12.07 15.09 8.31
CA ASN A 138 -11.09 15.77 9.17
C ASN A 138 -11.62 16.04 10.59
N SER A 139 -12.93 16.19 10.77
CA SER A 139 -13.53 16.56 12.06
C SER A 139 -14.01 15.36 12.87
N SER A 140 -14.36 14.24 12.23
CA SER A 140 -14.71 12.99 12.93
C SER A 140 -13.51 12.13 13.30
N SER A 141 -12.36 12.29 12.62
CA SER A 141 -11.13 11.56 12.99
C SER A 141 -10.55 11.99 14.34
N SER A 142 -10.87 13.19 14.82
CA SER A 142 -10.44 13.70 16.13
C SER A 142 -11.17 13.04 17.31
N ARG A 143 -12.28 12.31 17.08
CA ARG A 143 -13.05 11.62 18.12
C ARG A 143 -13.16 10.10 17.91
N GLU A 144 -12.67 9.58 16.79
CA GLU A 144 -12.52 8.13 16.59
C GLU A 144 -11.21 7.67 17.25
N SER A 145 -11.32 7.57 18.59
CA SER A 145 -10.82 6.50 19.47
C SER A 145 -9.61 5.72 18.96
N SER A 146 -8.52 5.73 19.74
CA SER A 146 -7.49 4.71 20.04
C SER A 146 -7.47 3.32 19.32
N SER A 147 -8.00 3.19 18.11
CA SER A 147 -8.19 2.01 17.29
C SER A 147 -7.72 2.42 15.91
N GLY A 148 -6.46 2.11 15.59
CA GLY A 148 -5.73 2.64 14.43
C GLY A 148 -6.21 2.17 13.04
N THR A 149 -7.49 2.28 12.73
CA THR A 149 -8.15 1.76 11.52
C THR A 149 -9.03 2.82 10.85
N SER A 150 -8.49 4.00 10.53
CA SER A 150 -9.22 4.92 9.66
C SER A 150 -9.26 4.35 8.23
N LEU A 151 -10.38 4.50 7.53
CA LEU A 151 -10.52 4.06 6.13
C LEU A 151 -9.34 4.51 5.26
N VAL A 152 -8.97 5.80 5.35
CA VAL A 152 -7.82 6.36 4.62
C VAL A 152 -6.51 5.68 5.01
N GLY A 153 -6.33 5.33 6.29
CA GLY A 153 -5.16 4.59 6.75
C GLY A 153 -5.07 3.19 6.15
N LEU A 154 -6.19 2.45 6.14
CA LEU A 154 -6.26 1.12 5.53
C LEU A 154 -6.01 1.16 4.02
N LEU A 155 -6.59 2.12 3.31
CA LEU A 155 -6.36 2.31 1.88
C LEU A 155 -4.90 2.61 1.56
N ARG A 156 -4.24 3.42 2.39
CA ARG A 156 -2.80 3.70 2.24
C ARG A 156 -1.94 2.47 2.46
N ILE A 157 -2.23 1.68 3.50
CA ILE A 157 -1.53 0.40 3.71
C ILE A 157 -1.77 -0.54 2.51
N ALA A 158 -3.00 -0.60 1.98
CA ALA A 158 -3.31 -1.42 0.81
C ALA A 158 -2.46 -1.03 -0.40
N MET A 159 -2.44 0.27 -0.72
CA MET A 159 -1.66 0.81 -1.82
C MET A 159 -0.16 0.52 -1.65
N ASP A 160 0.39 0.76 -0.46
CA ASP A 160 1.80 0.53 -0.17
C ASP A 160 2.17 -0.96 -0.36
N ILE A 161 1.34 -1.91 0.09
CA ILE A 161 1.57 -3.35 -0.12
C ILE A 161 1.43 -3.73 -1.60
N LEU A 162 0.41 -3.21 -2.30
CA LEU A 162 0.17 -3.52 -3.70
C LEU A 162 1.30 -3.06 -4.62
N LEU A 163 2.01 -1.99 -4.25
CA LEU A 163 3.18 -1.48 -4.99
C LEU A 163 4.41 -2.38 -4.88
N VAL A 164 4.44 -3.30 -3.91
CA VAL A 164 5.53 -4.26 -3.69
C VAL A 164 5.25 -5.59 -4.38
N LEU A 165 4.06 -5.78 -4.96
CA LEU A 165 3.74 -6.98 -5.72
C LEU A 165 4.53 -7.03 -7.04
N PRO A 166 5.20 -8.15 -7.36
CA PRO A 166 5.95 -8.33 -8.59
C PRO A 166 5.06 -8.45 -9.83
#